data_AF-A0A958NHI7-F1
#
_entry.id   AF-A0A958NHI7-F1
#
_cell.length_a   1.000
_cell.length_b   1.000
_cell.length_c   1.000
_cell.angle_alpha   90.00
_cell.angle_beta   90.00
_cell.angle_gamma   90.00
#
_symmetry.space_group_name_H-M   'P 1'
#
loop_
_entity.id
_entity.type
_entity.pdbx_description
1 polymer ?
#
loop_
_entity_poly.entity_id
_entity_poly.type
_entity_poly.pdbx_seq_one_letter_code
_entity_poly.pdbx_strand_id
1 'polypeptide(L)'
;MNWEQLLSLRRFGDENKRLRKEQDETRVGFEVDYDRIIFSSEFRSLQDKTQVIPLSKTDFVHTRLTHSLEVSVVGRSLGRQVGKLLLEKHPHLENVHGYKINDFGAIVAAAALAHDIGNPPFGHSGEKAIGAYFKSGNGAQFKTELTDKEYQDLCDFEGNANGFKILTESRAGREGGLRLSYATLGAFMKYPKESLPKKPTNHIVDKKYGFFQSEKDMFNEVATDLGLIRRSKEDLNYNRHPLAYLVEAADDICYTIIDFEDGINLGLIEEDYALEYLIKLVKDRIITKNYNALKTTEDRVSYLRALA
;
A
#
# COMPACT_ATOMS: atom_id res chain seq x y z
N MET A 1 -20.00 -4.28 -7.05
CA MET A 1 -19.68 -3.93 -5.65
C MET A 1 -20.47 -2.68 -5.28
N ASN A 2 -20.65 -2.40 -3.98
CA ASN A 2 -21.46 -1.30 -3.47
C ASN A 2 -20.59 -0.40 -2.55
N TRP A 3 -20.57 0.91 -2.78
CA TRP A 3 -19.73 1.85 -2.01
C TRP A 3 -20.04 1.90 -0.51
N GLU A 4 -21.30 1.69 -0.11
CA GLU A 4 -21.70 1.67 1.30
C GLU A 4 -21.05 0.51 2.07
N GLN A 5 -20.81 -0.61 1.39
CA GLN A 5 -20.10 -1.78 1.93
C GLN A 5 -18.58 -1.61 1.81
N LEU A 6 -18.09 -1.08 0.68
CA LEU A 6 -16.66 -0.88 0.45
C LEU A 6 -16.02 0.11 1.44
N LEU A 7 -16.80 1.06 1.97
CA LEU A 7 -16.35 2.03 2.96
C LEU A 7 -16.60 1.55 4.42
N SER A 8 -16.57 0.24 4.65
CA SER A 8 -16.81 -0.35 5.97
C SER A 8 -15.80 0.13 7.03
N LEU A 9 -16.34 0.65 8.13
CA LEU A 9 -15.60 1.02 9.34
C LEU A 9 -15.40 -0.17 10.28
N ARG A 10 -15.91 -1.37 9.93
CA ARG A 10 -15.77 -2.57 10.75
C ARG A 10 -14.30 -2.88 11.00
N ARG A 11 -14.02 -3.37 12.21
CA ARG A 11 -12.70 -3.82 12.65
C ARG A 11 -12.80 -5.24 13.17
N PHE A 12 -11.66 -5.92 13.24
CA PHE A 12 -11.59 -7.25 13.84
C PHE A 12 -12.21 -7.26 15.25
N GLY A 13 -13.06 -8.26 15.50
CA GLY A 13 -13.79 -8.47 16.75
C GLY A 13 -15.04 -7.60 16.94
N ASP A 14 -15.42 -6.78 15.96
CA ASP A 14 -16.68 -6.05 16.03
C ASP A 14 -17.87 -6.99 15.77
N GLU A 15 -18.82 -7.01 16.72
CA GLU A 15 -20.08 -7.75 16.59
C GLU A 15 -21.19 -6.92 15.92
N ASN A 16 -21.07 -5.59 15.96
CA ASN A 16 -22.07 -4.66 15.45
C ASN A 16 -21.49 -3.79 14.33
N LYS A 17 -22.34 -3.42 13.36
CA LYS A 17 -21.96 -2.53 12.26
C LYS A 17 -21.66 -1.14 12.79
N ARG A 18 -20.50 -0.58 12.43
CA ARG A 18 -20.14 0.82 12.68
C ARG A 18 -20.70 1.71 11.58
N LEU A 19 -21.54 2.67 11.94
CA LEU A 19 -22.13 3.62 10.99
C LEU A 19 -21.28 4.88 10.90
N ARG A 20 -20.97 5.33 9.67
CA ARG A 20 -20.14 6.53 9.45
C ARG A 20 -20.74 7.79 10.06
N LYS A 21 -22.05 7.99 9.93
CA LYS A 21 -22.79 9.13 10.52
C LYS A 21 -22.74 9.20 12.04
N GLU A 22 -22.37 8.11 12.72
CA GLU A 22 -22.28 8.01 14.18
C GLU A 22 -20.84 8.12 14.68
N GLN A 23 -19.86 8.28 13.78
CA GLN A 23 -18.48 8.51 14.17
C GLN A 23 -18.31 9.92 14.73
N ASP A 24 -17.45 10.03 15.74
CA ASP A 24 -16.91 11.31 16.19
C ASP A 24 -15.98 11.87 15.10
N GLU A 25 -16.25 13.08 14.61
CA GLU A 25 -15.44 13.72 13.57
C GLU A 25 -13.98 13.97 13.99
N THR A 26 -13.69 14.02 15.30
CA THR A 26 -12.32 14.15 15.82
C THR A 26 -11.57 12.81 15.88
N ARG A 27 -12.30 11.69 15.76
CA ARG A 27 -11.78 10.32 15.91
C ARG A 27 -12.38 9.37 14.87
N VAL A 28 -12.59 9.85 13.64
CA VAL A 28 -13.10 9.04 12.53
C VAL A 28 -12.21 7.83 12.33
N GLY A 29 -12.80 6.64 12.23
CA GLY A 29 -12.05 5.38 12.16
C GLY A 29 -10.96 5.36 11.08
N PHE A 30 -11.16 6.00 9.94
CA PHE A 30 -10.16 6.03 8.87
C PHE A 30 -8.90 6.83 9.23
N GLU A 31 -9.04 7.96 9.95
CA GLU A 31 -7.86 8.71 10.44
C GLU A 31 -7.20 7.97 11.62
N VAL A 32 -8.01 7.28 12.46
CA VAL A 32 -7.47 6.41 13.52
C VAL A 32 -6.62 5.27 12.96
N ASP A 33 -6.92 4.76 11.76
CA ASP A 33 -6.10 3.75 11.10
C ASP A 33 -4.70 4.30 10.80
N TYR A 34 -4.63 5.51 10.26
CA TYR A 34 -3.38 6.20 9.98
C TYR A 34 -2.53 6.35 11.25
N ASP A 35 -3.14 6.85 12.33
CA ASP A 35 -2.48 6.98 13.65
C ASP A 35 -1.91 5.64 14.13
N ARG A 36 -2.71 4.57 14.08
CA ARG A 36 -2.28 3.24 14.55
C ARG A 36 -1.09 2.72 13.76
N ILE A 37 -1.03 2.97 12.47
CA ILE A 37 0.10 2.59 11.62
C ILE A 37 1.33 3.40 12.01
N ILE A 38 1.23 4.74 12.07
CA ILE A 38 2.34 5.65 12.44
C ILE A 38 2.97 5.26 13.78
N PHE A 39 2.15 4.96 14.79
CA PHE A 39 2.63 4.62 16.13
C PHE A 39 3.05 3.15 16.29
N SER A 40 2.91 2.32 15.27
CA SER A 40 3.29 0.90 15.33
C SER A 40 4.81 0.72 15.31
N SER A 41 5.30 -0.29 16.04
CA SER A 41 6.70 -0.71 15.98
C SER A 41 7.11 -1.18 14.58
N GLU A 42 6.18 -1.81 13.88
CA GLU A 42 6.35 -2.42 12.58
C GLU A 42 6.56 -1.33 11.50
N PHE A 43 5.83 -0.20 11.58
CA PHE A 43 6.08 0.97 10.74
C PHE A 43 7.39 1.67 11.08
N ARG A 44 7.70 1.89 12.37
CA ARG A 44 8.97 2.51 12.78
C ARG A 44 10.19 1.73 12.30
N SER A 45 10.09 0.40 12.20
CA SER A 45 11.16 -0.44 11.68
C SER A 45 11.53 -0.16 10.21
N LEU A 46 10.66 0.53 9.46
CA LEU A 46 10.95 0.94 8.08
C LEU A 46 12.07 1.98 7.99
N GLN A 47 12.37 2.70 9.08
CA GLN A 47 13.47 3.67 9.12
C GLN A 47 14.82 3.02 8.81
N ASP A 48 15.03 1.80 9.31
CA ASP A 48 16.29 1.05 9.16
C ASP A 48 16.26 0.09 7.95
N LYS A 49 15.25 0.21 7.07
CA LYS A 49 15.14 -0.57 5.84
C LYS A 49 15.42 0.32 4.63
N THR A 50 16.43 -0.06 3.85
CA THR A 50 16.75 0.61 2.59
C THR A 50 15.73 0.30 1.51
N GLN A 51 15.58 1.27 0.60
CA GLN A 51 14.91 1.08 -0.69
C GLN A 51 15.87 0.42 -1.69
N VAL A 52 15.84 0.86 -2.95
CA VAL A 52 16.65 0.38 -4.07
C VAL A 52 18.14 0.69 -3.87
N ILE A 53 18.46 1.81 -3.23
CA ILE A 53 19.82 2.28 -3.02
C ILE A 53 20.33 1.83 -1.63
N PRO A 54 21.52 1.21 -1.53
CA PRO A 54 22.10 0.84 -0.24
C PRO A 54 22.36 2.09 0.62
N LEU A 55 22.29 1.96 1.96
CA LEU A 55 22.53 3.07 2.91
C LEU A 55 23.80 3.85 2.51
N SER A 56 23.60 4.99 1.86
CA SER A 56 24.72 5.87 1.52
C SER A 56 25.15 6.60 2.78
N LYS A 57 26.45 6.89 2.92
CA LYS A 57 26.96 7.74 4.01
C LYS A 57 26.59 9.23 3.85
N THR A 58 25.90 9.56 2.76
CA THR A 58 25.42 10.90 2.42
C THR A 58 23.95 11.03 2.79
N ASP A 59 23.58 12.14 3.43
CA ASP A 59 22.34 12.32 4.20
C ASP A 59 21.00 12.32 3.41
N PHE A 60 20.98 11.94 2.13
CA PHE A 60 19.87 12.23 1.22
C PHE A 60 19.27 11.03 0.45
N VAL A 61 19.43 9.79 0.93
CA VAL A 61 18.77 8.64 0.30
C VAL A 61 17.49 8.27 1.05
N HIS A 62 16.37 8.17 0.33
CA HIS A 62 15.10 7.79 0.94
C HIS A 62 15.17 6.38 1.54
N THR A 63 14.71 6.28 2.78
CA THR A 63 14.41 5.00 3.44
C THR A 63 13.01 4.56 3.03
N ARG A 64 12.66 3.30 3.31
CA ARG A 64 11.28 2.84 3.06
C ARG A 64 10.25 3.60 3.90
N LEU A 65 10.67 4.13 5.06
CA LEU A 65 9.82 4.97 5.89
C LEU A 65 9.48 6.29 5.20
N THR A 66 10.49 7.00 4.68
CA THR A 66 10.28 8.29 4.01
C THR A 66 9.49 8.10 2.71
N HIS A 67 9.80 7.06 1.93
CA HIS A 67 9.01 6.68 0.76
C HIS A 67 7.55 6.41 1.12
N SER A 68 7.29 5.60 2.15
CA SER A 68 5.91 5.31 2.58
C SER A 68 5.16 6.55 3.06
N LEU A 69 5.85 7.52 3.68
CA LEU A 69 5.25 8.81 4.05
C LEU A 69 4.86 9.62 2.81
N GLU A 70 5.73 9.72 1.81
CA GLU A 70 5.45 10.46 0.57
C GLU A 70 4.32 9.80 -0.24
N VAL A 71 4.35 8.47 -0.39
CA VAL A 71 3.28 7.67 -1.00
C VAL A 71 1.96 7.89 -0.27
N SER A 72 1.97 7.99 1.06
CA SER A 72 0.75 8.29 1.83
C SER A 72 0.18 9.69 1.56
N VAL A 73 1.03 10.68 1.32
CA VAL A 73 0.62 12.06 1.01
C VAL A 73 0.01 12.14 -0.39
N VAL A 74 0.65 11.53 -1.39
CA VAL A 74 0.11 11.41 -2.75
C VAL A 74 -1.20 10.62 -2.72
N GLY A 75 -1.24 9.50 -2.01
CA GLY A 75 -2.44 8.68 -1.80
C GLY A 75 -3.59 9.46 -1.17
N ARG A 76 -3.31 10.29 -0.14
CA ARG A 76 -4.32 11.17 0.47
C ARG A 76 -4.92 12.13 -0.54
N SER A 77 -4.09 12.73 -1.40
CA SER A 77 -4.53 13.65 -2.45
C SER A 77 -5.41 12.94 -3.49
N LEU A 78 -4.96 11.79 -4.00
CA LEU A 78 -5.74 10.97 -4.95
C LEU A 78 -7.08 10.54 -4.36
N GLY A 79 -7.08 10.06 -3.12
CA GLY A 79 -8.29 9.65 -2.40
C GLY A 79 -9.28 10.81 -2.25
N ARG A 80 -8.82 12.02 -1.91
CA ARG A 80 -9.68 13.22 -1.84
C ARG A 80 -10.25 13.61 -3.20
N GLN A 81 -9.44 13.61 -4.25
CA GLN A 81 -9.90 13.96 -5.60
C GLN A 81 -10.99 12.99 -6.09
N VAL A 82 -10.74 11.69 -5.95
CA VAL A 82 -11.72 10.65 -6.34
C VAL A 82 -12.93 10.68 -5.41
N GLY A 83 -12.74 10.90 -4.11
CA GLY A 83 -13.82 11.03 -3.13
C GLY A 83 -14.79 12.16 -3.49
N LYS A 84 -14.28 13.32 -3.91
CA LYS A 84 -15.11 14.42 -4.43
C LYS A 84 -15.99 13.97 -5.60
N LEU A 85 -15.37 13.39 -6.63
CA LEU A 85 -16.10 12.91 -7.82
C LEU A 85 -17.11 11.80 -7.48
N LEU A 86 -16.79 10.94 -6.52
CA LEU A 86 -17.68 9.88 -6.06
C LEU A 86 -18.89 10.41 -5.31
N LEU A 87 -18.72 11.42 -4.45
CA LEU A 87 -19.84 12.03 -3.74
C LEU A 87 -20.74 12.83 -4.69
N GLU A 88 -20.18 13.49 -5.71
CA GLU A 88 -20.96 14.12 -6.78
C GLU A 88 -21.76 13.09 -7.59
N LYS A 89 -21.16 11.94 -7.92
CA LYS A 89 -21.82 10.85 -8.66
C LYS A 89 -22.82 10.06 -7.81
N HIS A 90 -22.58 9.93 -6.52
CA HIS A 90 -23.37 9.15 -5.57
C HIS A 90 -23.72 9.98 -4.31
N PRO A 91 -24.60 11.00 -4.42
CA PRO A 91 -24.87 11.94 -3.33
C PRO A 91 -25.44 11.30 -2.06
N HIS A 92 -26.06 10.13 -2.16
CA HIS A 92 -26.58 9.39 -1.00
C HIS A 92 -25.47 8.96 -0.02
N LEU A 93 -24.23 8.76 -0.49
CA LEU A 93 -23.11 8.44 0.39
C LEU A 93 -22.85 9.56 1.41
N GLU A 94 -22.98 10.82 0.99
CA GLU A 94 -22.87 11.96 1.90
C GLU A 94 -24.19 12.24 2.62
N ASN A 95 -25.29 12.41 1.88
CA ASN A 95 -26.55 12.90 2.43
C ASN A 95 -27.25 11.92 3.38
N VAL A 96 -27.02 10.61 3.20
CA VAL A 96 -27.67 9.56 4.01
C VAL A 96 -26.67 8.92 4.97
N HIS A 97 -25.47 8.57 4.48
CA HIS A 97 -24.49 7.80 5.27
C HIS A 97 -23.43 8.67 5.95
N GLY A 98 -23.33 9.95 5.60
CA GLY A 98 -22.43 10.90 6.23
C GLY A 98 -20.97 10.81 5.78
N TYR A 99 -20.66 10.11 4.69
CA TYR A 99 -19.29 10.07 4.15
C TYR A 99 -18.86 11.44 3.63
N LYS A 100 -17.57 11.73 3.80
CA LYS A 100 -16.93 13.00 3.43
C LYS A 100 -15.75 12.76 2.50
N ILE A 101 -15.38 13.79 1.74
CA ILE A 101 -14.23 13.76 0.83
C ILE A 101 -12.95 13.28 1.54
N ASN A 102 -12.75 13.72 2.79
CA ASN A 102 -11.58 13.35 3.58
C ASN A 102 -11.54 11.87 3.99
N ASP A 103 -12.68 11.18 4.07
CA ASP A 103 -12.71 9.76 4.43
C ASP A 103 -11.98 8.90 3.38
N PHE A 104 -12.22 9.19 2.10
CA PHE A 104 -11.54 8.52 0.98
C PHE A 104 -10.04 8.80 1.01
N GLY A 105 -9.67 10.06 1.29
CA GLY A 105 -8.27 10.45 1.48
C GLY A 105 -7.61 9.67 2.62
N ALA A 106 -8.28 9.55 3.77
CA ALA A 106 -7.77 8.86 4.95
C ALA A 106 -7.57 7.36 4.70
N ILE A 107 -8.52 6.68 4.05
CA ILE A 107 -8.42 5.26 3.70
C ILE A 107 -7.21 5.01 2.79
N VAL A 108 -7.11 5.77 1.70
CA VAL A 108 -6.02 5.59 0.73
C VAL A 108 -4.68 5.94 1.38
N ALA A 109 -4.61 7.01 2.18
CA ALA A 109 -3.40 7.40 2.90
C ALA A 109 -2.94 6.33 3.89
N ALA A 110 -3.85 5.76 4.68
CA ALA A 110 -3.51 4.71 5.65
C ALA A 110 -3.03 3.43 4.96
N ALA A 111 -3.72 3.00 3.90
CA ALA A 111 -3.31 1.83 3.12
C ALA A 111 -1.95 2.05 2.42
N ALA A 112 -1.75 3.23 1.84
CA ALA A 112 -0.50 3.68 1.24
C ALA A 112 0.64 3.75 2.25
N LEU A 113 0.40 4.26 3.46
CA LEU A 113 1.41 4.31 4.52
C LEU A 113 1.91 2.91 4.93
N ALA A 114 1.01 1.91 4.91
CA ALA A 114 1.33 0.55 5.27
C ALA A 114 1.87 -0.32 4.12
N HIS A 115 1.84 0.15 2.86
CA HIS A 115 2.05 -0.70 1.67
C HIS A 115 3.34 -1.54 1.73
N ASP A 116 4.41 -0.95 2.26
CA ASP A 116 5.74 -1.55 2.29
C ASP A 116 6.10 -2.21 3.64
N ILE A 117 5.18 -2.23 4.61
CA ILE A 117 5.41 -2.68 5.98
C ILE A 117 5.87 -4.15 6.07
N GLY A 118 5.39 -4.98 5.15
CA GLY A 118 5.61 -6.42 5.11
C GLY A 118 6.89 -6.86 4.41
N ASN A 119 7.58 -5.95 3.73
CA ASN A 119 8.72 -6.38 2.94
C ASN A 119 9.92 -6.77 3.82
N PRO A 120 10.67 -7.82 3.42
CA PRO A 120 11.86 -8.27 4.14
C PRO A 120 13.03 -7.28 3.94
N PRO A 121 14.11 -7.43 4.74
CA PRO A 121 15.39 -6.80 4.44
C PRO A 121 15.83 -7.09 3.01
N PHE A 122 16.49 -6.13 2.36
CA PHE A 122 16.93 -6.23 0.95
C PHE A 122 15.79 -6.40 -0.08
N GLY A 123 14.55 -6.07 0.28
CA GLY A 123 13.40 -6.02 -0.64
C GLY A 123 13.21 -7.32 -1.43
N HIS A 124 13.05 -7.21 -2.75
CA HIS A 124 12.85 -8.36 -3.64
C HIS A 124 13.97 -9.42 -3.56
N SER A 125 15.21 -9.02 -3.23
CA SER A 125 16.30 -9.97 -3.04
C SER A 125 16.10 -10.80 -1.76
N GLY A 126 15.60 -10.17 -0.70
CA GLY A 126 15.19 -10.86 0.53
C GLY A 126 14.06 -11.86 0.30
N GLU A 127 13.02 -11.47 -0.45
CA GLU A 127 11.92 -12.36 -0.84
C GLU A 127 12.44 -13.61 -1.57
N LYS A 128 13.31 -13.41 -2.58
CA LYS A 128 13.93 -14.50 -3.33
C LYS A 128 14.80 -15.39 -2.46
N ALA A 129 15.55 -14.82 -1.53
CA ALA A 129 16.42 -15.58 -0.62
C ALA A 129 15.59 -16.48 0.32
N ILE A 130 14.51 -15.95 0.92
CA ILE A 130 13.57 -16.72 1.73
C ILE A 130 12.97 -17.85 0.90
N GLY A 131 12.45 -17.53 -0.29
CA GLY A 131 11.86 -18.53 -1.18
C GLY A 131 12.87 -19.62 -1.62
N ALA A 132 14.12 -19.26 -1.89
CA ALA A 132 15.17 -20.21 -2.27
C ALA A 132 15.53 -21.17 -1.13
N TYR A 133 15.52 -20.69 0.12
CA TYR A 133 15.75 -21.55 1.29
C TYR A 133 14.74 -22.69 1.39
N PHE A 134 13.46 -22.42 1.12
CA PHE A 134 12.42 -23.45 1.12
C PHE A 134 12.43 -24.28 -0.17
N LYS A 135 12.66 -23.69 -1.35
CA LYS A 135 12.63 -24.45 -2.62
C LYS A 135 13.77 -25.45 -2.77
N SER A 136 15.00 -25.05 -2.45
CA SER A 136 16.21 -25.81 -2.75
C SER A 136 17.22 -25.88 -1.61
N GLY A 137 16.97 -25.16 -0.51
CA GLY A 137 17.81 -25.19 0.69
C GLY A 137 17.30 -26.18 1.74
N ASN A 138 17.73 -25.98 2.98
CA ASN A 138 17.35 -26.84 4.10
C ASN A 138 15.84 -26.80 4.39
N GLY A 139 15.12 -25.74 4.00
CA GLY A 139 13.68 -25.67 4.17
C GLY A 139 12.90 -26.67 3.31
N ALA A 140 13.53 -27.28 2.29
CA ALA A 140 12.89 -28.25 1.42
C ALA A 140 12.38 -29.51 2.15
N GLN A 141 12.98 -29.82 3.30
CA GLN A 141 12.56 -30.96 4.14
C GLN A 141 11.12 -30.82 4.65
N PHE A 142 10.63 -29.59 4.84
CA PHE A 142 9.29 -29.34 5.37
C PHE A 142 8.17 -29.54 4.34
N LYS A 143 8.51 -29.80 3.06
CA LYS A 143 7.52 -29.97 1.99
C LYS A 143 6.51 -31.09 2.27
N THR A 144 6.97 -32.17 2.90
CA THR A 144 6.12 -33.34 3.21
C THR A 144 5.25 -33.13 4.46
N GLU A 145 5.51 -32.08 5.23
CA GLU A 145 4.79 -31.76 6.48
C GLU A 145 3.68 -30.73 6.27
N LEU A 146 3.66 -30.05 5.11
CA LEU A 146 2.79 -28.93 4.81
C LEU A 146 1.89 -29.24 3.61
N THR A 147 0.73 -28.58 3.54
CA THR A 147 -0.08 -28.61 2.32
C THR A 147 0.62 -27.88 1.17
N ASP A 148 0.21 -28.16 -0.07
CA ASP A 148 0.77 -27.51 -1.25
C ASP A 148 0.67 -25.97 -1.18
N LYS A 149 -0.42 -25.43 -0.61
CA LYS A 149 -0.62 -23.97 -0.47
C LYS A 149 0.27 -23.38 0.62
N GLU A 150 0.36 -24.02 1.79
CA GLU A 150 1.22 -23.54 2.87
C GLU A 150 2.69 -23.58 2.47
N TYR A 151 3.13 -24.67 1.84
CA TYR A 151 4.50 -24.76 1.33
C TYR A 151 4.76 -23.74 0.21
N GLN A 152 3.73 -23.44 -0.59
CA GLN A 152 3.83 -22.44 -1.63
C GLN A 152 4.00 -21.01 -1.07
N ASP A 153 3.34 -20.68 0.03
CA ASP A 153 3.54 -19.40 0.71
C ASP A 153 4.99 -19.18 1.13
N LEU A 154 5.66 -20.24 1.59
CA LEU A 154 7.07 -20.19 1.99
C LEU A 154 7.99 -20.07 0.77
N CYS A 155 7.68 -20.81 -0.29
CA CYS A 155 8.49 -20.88 -1.51
C CYS A 155 8.47 -19.59 -2.35
N ASP A 156 7.34 -18.90 -2.41
CA ASP A 156 7.15 -17.64 -3.14
C ASP A 156 6.84 -16.48 -2.20
N PHE A 157 7.50 -16.43 -1.03
CA PHE A 157 7.31 -15.40 0.00
C PHE A 157 7.15 -14.00 -0.60
N GLU A 158 6.10 -13.30 -0.17
CA GLU A 158 5.64 -12.06 -0.79
C GLU A 158 5.38 -10.98 0.27
N GLY A 159 5.96 -9.80 0.07
CA GLY A 159 5.90 -8.70 1.03
C GLY A 159 4.51 -8.12 1.29
N ASN A 160 3.62 -8.07 0.29
CA ASN A 160 2.22 -7.65 0.48
C ASN A 160 1.46 -8.67 1.35
N ALA A 161 1.68 -9.97 1.11
CA ALA A 161 1.10 -11.03 1.94
C ALA A 161 1.59 -10.95 3.39
N ASN A 162 2.89 -10.75 3.59
CA ASN A 162 3.45 -10.54 4.92
C ASN A 162 2.99 -9.22 5.55
N GLY A 163 2.73 -8.20 4.75
CA GLY A 163 2.18 -6.93 5.21
C GLY A 163 0.77 -7.13 5.77
N PHE A 164 -0.08 -7.88 5.06
CA PHE A 164 -1.42 -8.22 5.56
C PHE A 164 -1.35 -9.00 6.88
N LYS A 165 -0.43 -9.96 6.98
CA LYS A 165 -0.11 -10.67 8.23
C LYS A 165 0.26 -9.71 9.35
N ILE A 166 1.25 -8.83 9.16
CA ILE A 166 1.67 -7.86 10.17
C ILE A 166 0.51 -6.96 10.64
N LEU A 167 -0.36 -6.54 9.72
CA LEU A 167 -1.48 -5.66 10.06
C LEU A 167 -2.59 -6.35 10.84
N THR A 168 -2.72 -7.68 10.75
CA THR A 168 -3.88 -8.43 11.25
C THR A 168 -3.55 -9.53 12.26
N GLU A 169 -2.30 -9.94 12.39
CA GLU A 169 -1.88 -11.04 13.25
C GLU A 169 -2.25 -10.81 14.71
N SER A 170 -2.98 -11.77 15.27
CA SER A 170 -3.20 -11.88 16.71
C SER A 170 -1.94 -12.39 17.41
N ARG A 171 -1.56 -11.73 18.51
CA ARG A 171 -0.54 -12.19 19.45
C ARG A 171 -1.04 -12.02 20.88
N ALA A 172 -0.41 -12.71 21.83
CA ALA A 172 -0.78 -12.61 23.25
C ALA A 172 -0.87 -11.13 23.70
N GLY A 173 -2.06 -10.73 24.16
CA GLY A 173 -2.36 -9.34 24.59
C GLY A 173 -2.69 -8.36 23.47
N ARG A 174 -2.71 -8.79 22.20
CA ARG A 174 -3.06 -7.97 21.03
C ARG A 174 -3.74 -8.84 19.96
N GLU A 175 -5.06 -8.95 20.06
CA GLU A 175 -5.90 -9.65 19.07
C GLU A 175 -6.20 -8.76 17.85
N GLY A 176 -6.14 -9.34 16.64
CA GLY A 176 -6.45 -8.68 15.38
C GLY A 176 -5.43 -7.65 14.91
N GLY A 177 -4.17 -7.75 15.35
CA GLY A 177 -3.08 -6.88 14.90
C GLY A 177 -3.31 -5.40 15.23
N LEU A 178 -3.29 -4.54 14.21
CA LEU A 178 -3.62 -3.11 14.34
C LEU A 178 -5.14 -2.85 14.34
N ARG A 179 -5.96 -3.87 14.10
CA ARG A 179 -7.43 -3.80 14.03
C ARG A 179 -7.90 -2.65 13.14
N LEU A 180 -7.28 -2.46 11.98
CA LEU A 180 -7.62 -1.40 11.02
C LEU A 180 -9.05 -1.57 10.49
N SER A 181 -9.64 -0.50 9.95
CA SER A 181 -10.94 -0.62 9.29
C SER A 181 -10.84 -1.53 8.07
N TYR A 182 -11.94 -2.24 7.78
CA TYR A 182 -11.98 -3.17 6.66
C TYR A 182 -11.82 -2.45 5.32
N ALA A 183 -12.31 -1.21 5.19
CA ALA A 183 -12.04 -0.38 4.01
C ALA A 183 -10.52 -0.16 3.79
N THR A 184 -9.77 0.13 4.86
CA THR A 184 -8.31 0.28 4.80
C THR A 184 -7.62 -1.03 4.43
N LEU A 185 -8.02 -2.15 5.04
CA LEU A 185 -7.47 -3.48 4.69
C LEU A 185 -7.79 -3.89 3.24
N GLY A 186 -8.98 -3.56 2.75
CA GLY A 186 -9.38 -3.77 1.36
C GLY A 186 -8.56 -2.93 0.39
N ALA A 187 -8.34 -1.65 0.71
CA ALA A 187 -7.50 -0.74 -0.08
C ALA A 187 -6.02 -1.16 -0.06
N PHE A 188 -5.53 -1.70 1.05
CA PHE A 188 -4.19 -2.26 1.16
C PHE A 188 -4.00 -3.51 0.28
N MET A 189 -5.05 -4.30 0.06
CA MET A 189 -4.96 -5.58 -0.64
C MET A 189 -4.76 -5.45 -2.17
N LYS A 190 -3.50 -5.34 -2.60
CA LYS A 190 -3.09 -5.29 -4.01
C LYS A 190 -3.39 -6.59 -4.78
N TYR A 191 -3.30 -7.74 -4.12
CA TYR A 191 -3.47 -9.06 -4.75
C TYR A 191 -4.42 -9.93 -3.92
N PRO A 192 -5.75 -9.74 -4.01
CA PRO A 192 -6.76 -10.45 -3.20
C PRO A 192 -6.95 -11.92 -3.64
N LYS A 193 -5.89 -12.72 -3.56
CA LYS A 193 -5.88 -14.15 -3.87
C LYS A 193 -4.85 -14.91 -3.04
N GLU A 194 -5.06 -16.23 -2.95
CA GLU A 194 -4.13 -17.22 -2.40
C GLU A 194 -2.87 -17.37 -3.29
N SER A 195 -1.81 -17.98 -2.74
CA SER A 195 -0.55 -18.25 -3.46
C SER A 195 -0.68 -19.26 -4.60
N LEU A 196 -1.64 -20.19 -4.48
CA LEU A 196 -2.08 -21.07 -5.56
C LEU A 196 -3.52 -20.74 -5.99
N PRO A 197 -3.83 -20.87 -7.29
CA PRO A 197 -2.90 -21.17 -8.39
C PRO A 197 -1.95 -20.00 -8.68
N LYS A 198 -0.73 -20.30 -9.13
CA LYS A 198 0.24 -19.27 -9.54
C LYS A 198 -0.17 -18.67 -10.88
N LYS A 199 -0.31 -17.35 -10.93
CA LYS A 199 -0.58 -16.60 -12.16
C LYS A 199 -1.56 -17.32 -13.12
N PRO A 200 -2.76 -17.71 -12.66
CA PRO A 200 -3.71 -18.51 -13.45
C PRO A 200 -4.19 -17.78 -14.72
N THR A 201 -4.07 -16.45 -14.74
CA THR A 201 -4.41 -15.62 -15.90
C THR A 201 -3.36 -14.52 -16.09
N ASN A 202 -3.37 -13.85 -17.25
CA ASN A 202 -2.54 -12.68 -17.52
C ASN A 202 -3.09 -11.38 -16.87
N HIS A 203 -4.20 -11.45 -16.12
CA HIS A 203 -4.75 -10.28 -15.46
C HIS A 203 -3.83 -9.80 -14.32
N ILE A 204 -3.65 -8.49 -14.17
CA ILE A 204 -2.68 -7.90 -13.23
C ILE A 204 -2.87 -8.35 -11.77
N VAL A 205 -4.12 -8.55 -11.37
CA VAL A 205 -4.50 -9.05 -10.04
C VAL A 205 -3.94 -10.45 -9.73
N ASP A 206 -3.67 -11.26 -10.76
CA ASP A 206 -3.19 -12.63 -10.63
C ASP A 206 -1.64 -12.71 -10.65
N LYS A 207 -0.94 -11.57 -10.82
CA LYS A 207 0.52 -11.47 -10.94
C LYS A 207 1.27 -12.02 -9.72
N LYS A 208 0.74 -11.78 -8.53
CA LYS A 208 1.27 -12.24 -7.23
C LYS A 208 0.08 -12.71 -6.36
N TYR A 209 0.26 -12.80 -5.04
CA TYR A 209 -0.77 -13.08 -4.06
C TYR A 209 -0.60 -12.13 -2.86
N GLY A 210 -1.63 -12.01 -2.02
CA GLY A 210 -1.69 -10.90 -1.05
C GLY A 210 -2.03 -11.32 0.38
N PHE A 211 -2.21 -12.60 0.65
CA PHE A 211 -2.34 -13.13 2.00
C PHE A 211 -1.81 -14.57 2.03
N PHE A 212 -1.22 -14.95 3.16
CA PHE A 212 -0.82 -16.32 3.42
C PHE A 212 -2.03 -17.16 3.88
N GLN A 213 -1.86 -18.47 3.90
CA GLN A 213 -2.82 -19.42 4.44
C GLN A 213 -3.14 -19.13 5.91
N SER A 214 -2.19 -18.61 6.70
CA SER A 214 -2.41 -18.17 8.08
C SER A 214 -3.43 -17.02 8.20
N GLU A 215 -3.54 -16.17 7.19
CA GLU A 215 -4.44 -15.02 7.17
C GLU A 215 -5.66 -15.23 6.26
N LYS A 216 -5.85 -16.45 5.75
CA LYS A 216 -6.92 -16.78 4.81
C LYS A 216 -8.31 -16.45 5.37
N ASP A 217 -8.57 -16.84 6.61
CA ASP A 217 -9.88 -16.63 7.25
C ASP A 217 -10.13 -15.15 7.52
N MET A 218 -9.10 -14.44 7.98
CA MET A 218 -9.16 -13.00 8.19
C MET A 218 -9.45 -12.26 6.88
N PHE A 219 -8.78 -12.62 5.79
CA PHE A 219 -9.05 -11.98 4.50
C PHE A 219 -10.43 -12.34 3.96
N ASN A 220 -10.90 -13.58 4.13
CA ASN A 220 -12.24 -13.97 3.74
C ASN A 220 -13.32 -13.16 4.48
N GLU A 221 -13.11 -12.88 5.77
CA GLU A 221 -13.99 -12.01 6.55
C GLU A 221 -14.03 -10.59 5.96
N VAL A 222 -12.86 -9.98 5.73
CA VAL A 222 -12.73 -8.66 5.12
C VAL A 222 -13.41 -8.61 3.75
N ALA A 223 -13.12 -9.58 2.87
CA ALA A 223 -13.66 -9.63 1.52
C ALA A 223 -15.19 -9.78 1.52
N THR A 224 -15.73 -10.57 2.45
CA THR A 224 -17.18 -10.78 2.60
C THR A 224 -17.87 -9.51 3.08
N ASP A 225 -17.33 -8.83 4.10
CA ASP A 225 -17.90 -7.60 4.64
C ASP A 225 -17.91 -6.45 3.62
N LEU A 226 -16.82 -6.32 2.85
CA LEU A 226 -16.68 -5.33 1.77
C LEU A 226 -17.50 -5.67 0.52
N GLY A 227 -18.09 -6.86 0.45
CA GLY A 227 -18.83 -7.33 -0.73
C GLY A 227 -17.94 -7.44 -1.98
N LEU A 228 -16.68 -7.88 -1.81
CA LEU A 228 -15.78 -8.10 -2.93
C LEU A 228 -16.30 -9.24 -3.82
N ILE A 229 -16.19 -9.06 -5.13
CA ILE A 229 -16.70 -10.04 -6.09
C ILE A 229 -15.69 -11.18 -6.23
N ARG A 230 -16.07 -12.39 -5.85
CA ARG A 230 -15.25 -13.59 -5.99
C ARG A 230 -15.09 -13.96 -7.48
N ARG A 231 -13.88 -14.38 -7.87
CA ARG A 231 -13.49 -14.70 -9.27
C ARG A 231 -13.35 -16.20 -9.55
N SER A 232 -13.17 -17.02 -8.52
CA SER A 232 -13.06 -18.49 -8.61
C SER A 232 -14.01 -19.17 -7.62
N LYS A 233 -14.48 -20.38 -7.95
CA LYS A 233 -15.31 -21.20 -7.04
C LYS A 233 -14.48 -22.02 -6.06
N GLU A 234 -13.25 -22.39 -6.45
CA GLU A 234 -12.39 -23.30 -5.68
C GLU A 234 -11.52 -22.51 -4.71
N ASP A 235 -10.58 -21.73 -5.24
CA ASP A 235 -9.65 -20.91 -4.45
C ASP A 235 -10.28 -19.58 -4.01
N LEU A 236 -9.74 -19.00 -2.92
CA LEU A 236 -10.10 -17.64 -2.55
C LEU A 236 -9.37 -16.66 -3.47
N ASN A 237 -10.14 -16.02 -4.33
CA ASN A 237 -9.69 -15.01 -5.29
C ASN A 237 -10.83 -14.03 -5.54
N TYR A 238 -10.56 -12.74 -5.43
CA TYR A 238 -11.55 -11.68 -5.54
C TYR A 238 -11.10 -10.58 -6.52
N ASN A 239 -12.05 -9.77 -6.96
CA ASN A 239 -11.72 -8.49 -7.58
C ASN A 239 -11.13 -7.54 -6.52
N ARG A 240 -10.17 -6.72 -6.93
CA ARG A 240 -9.55 -5.69 -6.08
C ARG A 240 -10.61 -4.72 -5.56
N HIS A 241 -10.41 -4.27 -4.32
CA HIS A 241 -11.11 -3.10 -3.82
C HIS A 241 -10.81 -1.88 -4.73
N PRO A 242 -11.80 -1.04 -5.10
CA PRO A 242 -11.55 0.08 -6.02
C PRO A 242 -10.47 1.06 -5.55
N LEU A 243 -10.38 1.34 -4.24
CA LEU A 243 -9.36 2.24 -3.70
C LEU A 243 -7.94 1.65 -3.73
N ALA A 244 -7.77 0.33 -3.90
CA ALA A 244 -6.44 -0.28 -4.03
C ALA A 244 -5.71 0.18 -5.31
N TYR A 245 -6.46 0.57 -6.35
CA TYR A 245 -5.88 1.17 -7.55
C TYR A 245 -5.28 2.56 -7.28
N LEU A 246 -5.83 3.32 -6.33
CA LEU A 246 -5.27 4.62 -5.95
C LEU A 246 -4.01 4.45 -5.11
N VAL A 247 -3.95 3.41 -4.28
CA VAL A 247 -2.75 3.04 -3.54
C VAL A 247 -1.64 2.63 -4.51
N GLU A 248 -1.93 1.73 -5.47
CA GLU A 248 -0.97 1.31 -6.50
C GLU A 248 -0.50 2.50 -7.35
N ALA A 249 -1.40 3.39 -7.76
CA ALA A 249 -1.03 4.59 -8.51
C ALA A 249 -0.16 5.56 -7.70
N ALA A 250 -0.46 5.77 -6.41
CA ALA A 250 0.35 6.63 -5.55
C ALA A 250 1.79 6.08 -5.42
N ASP A 251 1.91 4.77 -5.25
CA ASP A 251 3.17 4.06 -5.15
C ASP A 251 3.98 4.18 -6.45
N ASP A 252 3.36 3.88 -7.60
CA ASP A 252 4.01 3.97 -8.92
C ASP A 252 4.46 5.41 -9.26
N ILE A 253 3.66 6.43 -8.90
CA ILE A 253 4.03 7.85 -9.10
C ILE A 253 5.26 8.19 -8.26
N CYS A 254 5.25 7.82 -6.97
CA CYS A 254 6.35 8.12 -6.06
C CYS A 254 7.63 7.38 -6.47
N TYR A 255 7.56 6.07 -6.72
CA TYR A 255 8.69 5.29 -7.20
C TYR A 255 9.28 5.89 -8.48
N THR A 256 8.46 6.37 -9.42
CA THR A 256 8.98 6.92 -10.68
C THR A 256 9.70 8.25 -10.49
N ILE A 257 9.16 9.15 -9.65
CA ILE A 257 9.69 10.52 -9.53
C ILE A 257 10.77 10.62 -8.46
N ILE A 258 10.59 9.96 -7.31
CA ILE A 258 11.51 10.05 -6.16
C ILE A 258 12.77 9.20 -6.41
N ASP A 259 12.66 7.98 -6.93
CA ASP A 259 13.88 7.20 -7.26
C ASP A 259 14.70 7.90 -8.36
N PHE A 260 14.04 8.66 -9.25
CA PHE A 260 14.70 9.46 -10.27
C PHE A 260 15.43 10.66 -9.65
N GLU A 261 14.80 11.37 -8.71
CA GLU A 261 15.44 12.43 -7.91
C GLU A 261 16.65 11.90 -7.12
N ASP A 262 16.51 10.76 -6.42
CA ASP A 262 17.61 10.13 -5.67
C ASP A 262 18.74 9.72 -6.62
N GLY A 263 18.42 9.18 -7.80
CA GLY A 263 19.40 8.86 -8.82
C GLY A 263 20.21 10.07 -9.30
N ILE A 264 19.58 11.23 -9.45
CA ILE A 264 20.24 12.49 -9.81
C ILE A 264 21.10 12.99 -8.66
N ASN A 265 20.55 13.03 -7.43
CA ASN A 265 21.25 13.53 -6.25
C ASN A 265 22.48 12.68 -5.90
N LEU A 266 22.47 11.39 -6.23
CA LEU A 266 23.60 10.49 -6.08
C LEU A 266 24.63 10.58 -7.21
N GLY A 267 24.36 11.36 -8.25
CA GLY A 267 25.19 11.47 -9.45
C GLY A 267 25.18 10.20 -10.32
N LEU A 268 24.19 9.31 -10.14
CA LEU A 268 23.98 8.13 -10.99
C LEU A 268 23.29 8.51 -12.30
N ILE A 269 22.54 9.62 -12.28
CA ILE A 269 21.84 10.20 -13.42
C ILE A 269 22.31 11.64 -13.58
N GLU A 270 22.68 12.05 -14.79
CA GLU A 270 23.06 13.43 -15.07
C GLU A 270 21.86 14.38 -14.94
N GLU A 271 22.09 15.59 -14.40
CA GLU A 271 21.03 16.58 -14.16
C GLU A 271 20.26 16.96 -15.44
N ASP A 272 20.89 16.95 -16.62
CA ASP A 272 20.25 17.32 -17.88
C ASP A 272 19.02 16.46 -18.19
N TYR A 273 19.03 15.19 -17.74
CA TYR A 273 17.86 14.30 -17.86
C TYR A 273 16.69 14.73 -16.97
N ALA A 274 16.95 15.42 -15.85
CA ALA A 274 15.92 15.88 -14.94
C ALA A 274 14.95 16.82 -15.65
N LEU A 275 15.49 17.83 -16.33
CA LEU A 275 14.69 18.76 -17.11
C LEU A 275 14.08 18.06 -18.32
N GLU A 276 14.85 17.28 -19.08
CA GLU A 276 14.33 16.62 -20.30
C GLU A 276 13.10 15.74 -20.03
N TYR A 277 13.11 14.96 -18.94
CA TYR A 277 12.02 14.05 -18.63
C TYR A 277 10.89 14.72 -17.84
N LEU A 278 11.19 15.55 -16.85
CA LEU A 278 10.14 16.19 -16.04
C LEU A 278 9.44 17.33 -16.77
N ILE A 279 10.10 18.02 -17.72
CA ILE A 279 9.47 19.14 -18.46
C ILE A 279 8.20 18.69 -19.20
N LYS A 280 8.15 17.43 -19.65
CA LYS A 280 6.97 16.87 -20.33
C LYS A 280 5.73 16.88 -19.43
N LEU A 281 5.93 16.82 -18.11
CA LEU A 281 4.87 16.86 -17.09
C LEU A 281 4.59 18.29 -16.61
N VAL A 282 5.63 19.13 -16.51
CA VAL A 282 5.53 20.42 -15.82
C VAL A 282 5.56 21.66 -16.72
N LYS A 283 5.70 21.51 -18.04
CA LYS A 283 5.85 22.63 -19.00
C LYS A 283 4.81 23.74 -18.85
N ASP A 284 3.57 23.40 -18.48
CA ASP A 284 2.46 24.36 -18.40
C ASP A 284 2.34 25.01 -17.00
N ARG A 285 3.16 24.56 -16.04
CA ARG A 285 3.17 25.02 -14.64
C ARG A 285 4.50 25.64 -14.21
N ILE A 286 5.58 25.35 -14.93
CA ILE A 286 6.93 25.81 -14.60
C ILE A 286 7.04 27.34 -14.75
N ILE A 287 7.57 27.99 -13.72
CA ILE A 287 7.92 29.41 -13.77
C ILE A 287 9.42 29.49 -14.04
N THR A 288 9.80 29.66 -15.31
CA THR A 288 11.21 29.62 -15.77
C THR A 288 12.11 30.60 -15.00
N LYS A 289 11.59 31.77 -14.63
CA LYS A 289 12.32 32.74 -13.80
C LYS A 289 12.71 32.18 -12.43
N ASN A 290 11.81 31.43 -11.79
CA ASN A 290 12.06 30.84 -10.48
C ASN A 290 13.06 29.68 -10.63
N TYR A 291 12.84 28.81 -11.61
CA TYR A 291 13.75 27.69 -11.89
C TYR A 291 15.19 28.16 -12.13
N ASN A 292 15.38 29.17 -12.99
CA ASN A 292 16.70 29.71 -13.30
C ASN A 292 17.36 30.46 -12.12
N ALA A 293 16.59 30.83 -11.09
CA ALA A 293 17.12 31.48 -9.90
C ALA A 293 17.67 30.48 -8.86
N LEU A 294 17.33 29.19 -8.98
CA LEU A 294 17.79 28.12 -8.08
C LEU A 294 19.25 27.78 -8.38
N LYS A 295 20.07 27.74 -7.32
CA LYS A 295 21.53 27.63 -7.44
C LYS A 295 22.00 26.18 -7.51
N THR A 296 21.39 25.29 -6.73
CA THR A 296 21.83 23.90 -6.64
C THR A 296 20.98 22.99 -7.51
N THR A 297 21.55 21.83 -7.86
CA THR A 297 20.84 20.77 -8.58
C THR A 297 19.69 20.24 -7.71
N GLU A 298 19.90 20.04 -6.41
CA GLU A 298 18.86 19.54 -5.51
C GLU A 298 17.64 20.47 -5.48
N ASP A 299 17.86 21.79 -5.42
CA ASP A 299 16.80 22.80 -5.42
C ASP A 299 15.99 22.74 -6.73
N ARG A 300 16.68 22.63 -7.88
CA ARG A 300 16.06 22.57 -9.21
C ARG A 300 15.23 21.30 -9.39
N VAL A 301 15.76 20.15 -8.99
CA VAL A 301 15.06 18.86 -9.09
C VAL A 301 13.84 18.84 -8.17
N SER A 302 13.99 19.27 -6.92
CA SER A 302 12.89 19.33 -5.94
C SER A 302 11.76 20.25 -6.42
N TYR A 303 12.09 21.39 -7.05
CA TYR A 303 11.09 22.29 -7.66
C TYR A 303 10.34 21.63 -8.83
N LEU A 304 11.04 20.94 -9.73
CA LEU A 304 10.41 20.22 -10.85
C LEU A 304 9.49 19.10 -10.32
N ARG A 305 9.95 18.32 -9.35
CA ARG A 305 9.16 17.28 -8.68
C ARG A 305 7.87 17.83 -8.09
N ALA A 306 7.94 18.95 -7.37
CA ALA A 306 6.77 19.53 -6.71
C ALA A 306 5.66 19.98 -7.69
N LEU A 307 6.01 20.20 -8.97
CA LEU A 307 5.06 20.60 -10.01
C LEU A 307 4.47 19.43 -10.81
N ALA A 308 5.19 18.30 -10.85
CA ALA A 308 4.81 17.09 -11.57
C ALA A 308 3.57 16.46 -10.93
#